data_AF-E3E5X9-F1
#
_entry.id   AF-E3E5X9-F1
#
_cell.length_a   1.000
_cell.length_b   1.000
_cell.length_c   1.000
_cell.angle_alpha   90.00
_cell.angle_beta   90.00
_cell.angle_gamma   90.00
#
_symmetry.space_group_name_H-M   'P 1'
#
loop_
_entity.id
_entity.type
_entity.pdbx_description
1 polymer ?
#
loop_
_entity_poly.entity_id
_entity_poly.type
_entity_poly.pdbx_seq_one_letter_code
_entity_poly.pdbx_strand_id
1 'polypeptide(L)'
;MGYVAFHHHPHIVGEPLELEKLKKQLLSFFQEHHVLWLELDPLTQYVVVNNMGKATVLKLMGRKINPLRDQRANAALAGQPLHELDREIERLNRLVHLLRYTRFS
;
A
#
# COMPACT_ATOMS: atom_id res chain seq x y z
N MET A 1 -11.77 4.64 14.91
CA MET A 1 -10.41 4.48 14.35
C MET A 1 -10.56 4.13 12.87
N GLY A 2 -9.98 4.92 11.95
CA GLY A 2 -10.36 4.95 10.53
C GLY A 2 -9.45 4.21 9.53
N TYR A 3 -8.33 3.67 9.98
CA TYR A 3 -7.49 2.78 9.18
C TYR A 3 -6.72 1.85 10.13
N VAL A 4 -6.42 0.65 9.66
CA VAL A 4 -5.60 -0.33 10.36
C VAL A 4 -4.49 -0.77 9.42
N ALA A 5 -3.24 -0.64 9.85
CA ALA A 5 -2.10 -1.18 9.15
C ALA A 5 -1.77 -2.54 9.77
N PHE A 6 -1.68 -3.56 8.93
CA PHE A 6 -1.27 -4.90 9.31
C PHE A 6 0.15 -5.12 8.78
N HIS A 7 1.05 -5.45 9.70
CA HIS A 7 2.33 -6.05 9.37
C HIS A 7 2.21 -7.54 9.62
N HIS A 8 2.38 -8.34 8.57
CA HIS A 8 2.53 -9.77 8.72
C HIS A 8 4.02 -10.12 8.66
N HIS A 9 4.52 -10.87 9.66
CA HIS A 9 5.87 -11.41 9.62
C HIS A 9 5.82 -12.77 8.91
N PRO A 10 6.60 -12.98 7.84
CA PRO A 10 6.54 -14.20 7.05
C PRO A 10 7.30 -15.29 7.80
N HIS A 11 6.65 -15.90 8.80
CA HIS A 11 7.25 -16.96 9.59
C HIS A 11 6.42 -18.24 9.61
N ILE A 12 5.58 -18.52 8.60
CA ILE A 12 5.16 -19.91 8.33
C ILE A 12 5.10 -20.19 6.83
N VAL A 13 5.89 -21.17 6.39
CA VAL A 13 5.79 -21.81 5.07
C VAL A 13 4.47 -22.60 5.03
N GLY A 14 3.44 -22.01 4.40
CA GLY A 14 2.08 -22.59 4.32
C GLY A 14 0.97 -21.53 4.20
N GLU A 15 1.26 -20.30 4.63
CA GLU A 15 0.32 -19.17 4.68
C GLU A 15 -0.15 -18.56 3.35
N PRO A 16 0.51 -18.70 2.17
CA PRO A 16 0.06 -17.97 0.97
C PRO A 16 -1.37 -18.32 0.55
N LEU A 17 -1.74 -19.60 0.68
CA LEU A 17 -3.07 -20.09 0.29
C LEU A 17 -4.15 -19.69 1.30
N GLU A 18 -3.80 -19.68 2.60
CA GLU A 18 -4.70 -19.25 3.66
C GLU A 18 -4.89 -17.74 3.66
N LEU A 19 -3.81 -17.00 3.40
CA LEU A 19 -3.83 -15.56 3.21
C LEU A 19 -4.67 -15.18 1.98
N GLU A 20 -4.57 -15.93 0.88
CA GLU A 20 -5.45 -15.74 -0.28
C GLU A 20 -6.93 -15.99 0.05
N LYS A 21 -7.23 -17.07 0.80
CA LYS A 21 -8.62 -17.36 1.23
C LYS A 21 -9.16 -16.28 2.16
N LEU A 22 -8.35 -15.86 3.14
CA LEU A 22 -8.67 -14.77 4.05
C LEU A 22 -8.85 -13.45 3.29
N LYS A 23 -7.96 -13.13 2.33
CA LYS A 23 -8.10 -11.97 1.43
C LYS A 23 -9.45 -12.01 0.72
N LYS A 24 -9.86 -13.16 0.14
CA LYS A 24 -11.16 -13.31 -0.54
C LYS A 24 -12.35 -13.09 0.40
N GLN A 25 -12.33 -13.69 1.58
CA GLN A 25 -13.40 -13.53 2.58
C GLN A 25 -13.50 -12.08 3.08
N LEU A 26 -12.35 -11.47 3.37
CA LEU A 26 -12.27 -10.10 3.82
C LEU A 26 -12.63 -9.10 2.72
N LEU A 27 -12.32 -9.38 1.45
CA LEU A 27 -12.70 -8.53 0.31
C LEU A 27 -14.21 -8.37 0.22
N SER A 28 -14.97 -9.46 0.36
CA SER A 28 -16.44 -9.41 0.38
C SER A 28 -16.93 -8.56 1.55
N PHE A 29 -16.40 -8.78 2.75
CA PHE A 29 -16.74 -8.00 3.95
C PHE A 29 -16.40 -6.51 3.80
N PHE A 30 -15.24 -6.19 3.23
CA PHE A 30 -14.82 -4.80 3.02
C PHE A 30 -15.60 -4.08 1.93
N GLN A 31 -16.05 -4.80 0.90
CA GLN A 31 -16.97 -4.26 -0.10
C GLN A 31 -18.30 -3.86 0.55
N GLU A 32 -18.85 -4.70 1.43
CA GLU A 32 -20.09 -4.42 2.17
C GLU A 32 -19.95 -3.26 3.17
N HIS A 33 -18.77 -3.10 3.78
CA HIS A 33 -18.52 -2.06 4.79
C HIS A 33 -17.82 -0.81 4.25
N HIS A 34 -17.69 -0.69 2.92
CA HIS A 34 -17.05 0.45 2.25
C HIS A 34 -15.63 0.73 2.79
N VAL A 35 -14.80 -0.31 2.77
CA VAL A 35 -13.40 -0.28 3.20
C VAL A 35 -12.51 -0.76 2.06
N LEU A 36 -11.32 -0.16 1.92
CA LEU A 36 -10.33 -0.51 0.89
C LEU A 36 -9.18 -1.29 1.52
N TRP A 37 -8.87 -2.47 0.98
CA TRP A 37 -7.66 -3.21 1.28
C TRP A 37 -6.54 -2.82 0.29
N LEU A 38 -5.40 -2.40 0.81
CA LEU A 38 -4.23 -1.99 0.04
C LEU A 38 -3.03 -2.86 0.40
N GLU A 39 -2.40 -3.44 -0.62
CA GLU A 39 -1.15 -4.19 -0.47
C GLU A 39 0.05 -3.24 -0.65
N LEU A 40 0.71 -2.89 0.46
CA LEU A 40 1.87 -2.01 0.51
C LEU A 40 3.20 -2.74 0.30
N ASP A 41 3.24 -4.05 0.58
CA ASP A 41 4.36 -4.94 0.28
C ASP A 41 3.77 -6.34 0.02
N PRO A 42 4.07 -6.98 -1.14
CA PRO A 42 3.59 -8.34 -1.42
C PRO A 42 4.00 -9.38 -0.38
N LEU A 43 5.08 -9.14 0.36
CA LEU A 43 5.61 -10.05 1.35
C LEU A 43 5.07 -9.78 2.76
N THR A 44 4.81 -8.52 3.15
CA THR A 44 4.66 -8.23 4.60
C THR A 44 3.69 -7.11 5.00
N GLN A 45 3.18 -6.27 4.09
CA GLN A 45 2.49 -5.04 4.50
C GLN A 45 1.15 -4.85 3.81
N TYR A 46 0.12 -4.67 4.62
CA TYR A 46 -1.25 -4.42 4.18
C TYR A 46 -1.87 -3.28 4.97
N VAL A 47 -2.72 -2.49 4.33
CA VAL A 47 -3.46 -1.42 4.98
C VAL A 47 -4.93 -1.49 4.60
N VAL A 48 -5.76 -1.45 5.63
CA VAL A 48 -7.22 -1.41 5.52
C VAL A 48 -7.67 0.01 5.83
N VAL A 49 -8.35 0.66 4.88
CA VAL A 49 -8.67 2.09 4.92
C VAL A 49 -10.16 2.31 4.71
N ASN A 50 -10.81 3.02 5.63
CA ASN A 50 -12.15 3.55 5.40
C ASN A 50 -12.10 5.08 5.23
N ASN A 51 -13.27 5.71 5.12
CA ASN A 51 -13.37 7.14 4.89
C ASN A 51 -12.61 7.99 5.94
N MET A 52 -12.65 7.57 7.21
CA MET A 52 -12.00 8.30 8.30
C MET A 52 -10.46 8.20 8.25
N GLY A 53 -9.90 7.13 7.69
CA GLY A 53 -8.45 6.93 7.60
C GLY A 53 -7.82 7.40 6.30
N LYS A 54 -8.62 7.66 5.27
CA LYS A 54 -8.18 8.08 3.92
C LYS A 54 -7.17 9.22 3.96
N ALA A 55 -7.48 10.29 4.69
CA ALA A 55 -6.62 11.47 4.76
C ALA A 55 -5.24 11.18 5.39
N THR A 56 -5.22 10.35 6.44
CA THR A 56 -3.99 9.97 7.13
C THR A 56 -3.10 9.11 6.25
N VAL A 57 -3.69 8.12 5.55
CA VAL A 57 -2.94 7.23 4.66
C VAL A 57 -2.37 8.00 3.47
N LEU A 58 -3.12 8.93 2.88
CA LEU A 58 -2.61 9.81 1.83
C LEU A 58 -1.41 10.65 2.30
N LYS A 59 -1.45 11.18 3.54
CA LYS A 59 -0.32 11.91 4.12
C LYS A 59 0.90 11.02 4.32
N LEU A 60 0.72 9.80 4.83
CA LEU A 60 1.80 8.83 5.04
C LEU A 60 2.46 8.42 3.72
N MET A 61 1.67 8.13 2.69
CA MET A 61 2.19 7.81 1.35
C MET A 61 2.96 9.00 0.76
N GLY A 62 2.43 10.22 0.87
CA GLY A 62 3.15 11.42 0.42
C GLY A 62 4.51 11.60 1.11
N ARG A 63 4.57 11.34 2.42
CA ARG A 63 5.83 11.36 3.18
C ARG A 63 6.84 10.29 2.76
N LYS A 64 6.37 9.14 2.23
CA LYS A 64 7.25 8.07 1.70
C LYS A 64 7.73 8.37 0.28
N ILE A 65 6.89 8.96 -0.56
CA ILE A 65 7.21 9.27 -1.97
C ILE A 65 8.30 10.34 -2.09
N ASN A 66 8.28 11.39 -1.25
CA ASN A 66 9.23 12.49 -1.39
C ASN A 66 10.70 12.04 -1.23
N PRO A 67 11.09 11.32 -0.16
CA PRO A 67 12.45 10.79 -0.04
C PRO A 67 12.86 9.87 -1.19
N LEU A 68 11.93 9.05 -1.72
CA LEU A 68 12.23 8.18 -2.86
C LEU A 68 12.53 8.98 -4.13
N ARG A 69 11.84 10.10 -4.35
CA ARG A 69 12.12 11.00 -5.47
C ARG A 69 13.49 11.66 -5.33
N ASP A 70 13.85 12.07 -4.12
CA ASP A 70 15.17 12.64 -3.83
C ASP A 70 16.28 11.59 -4.03
N GLN A 71 16.06 10.37 -3.54
CA GLN A 71 16.97 9.23 -3.77
C GLN A 71 17.13 8.92 -5.26
N ARG A 72 16.03 8.92 -6.02
CA ARG A 72 16.06 8.73 -7.48
C ARG A 72 16.87 9.81 -8.18
N ALA A 73 16.72 11.07 -7.79
CA ALA A 73 17.49 12.17 -8.37
C ALA A 73 18.99 12.00 -8.09
N ASN A 74 19.35 11.64 -6.85
CA ASN A 74 20.74 11.39 -6.47
C ASN A 74 21.34 10.17 -7.20
N ALA A 75 20.59 9.08 -7.32
CA ALA A 75 21.01 7.88 -8.04
C ALA A 75 21.23 8.17 -9.53
N ALA A 76 20.37 9.00 -10.14
CA ALA A 76 20.50 9.40 -11.54
C ALA A 76 21.79 10.20 -11.78
N LEU A 77 22.11 11.13 -10.87
CA LEU A 77 23.36 11.90 -10.91
C LEU A 77 24.60 11.02 -10.73
N ALA A 78 24.49 9.95 -9.93
CA ALA A 78 25.55 8.98 -9.71
C ALA A 78 25.65 7.90 -10.81
N GLY A 79 24.81 7.95 -11.86
CA GLY A 79 24.77 6.94 -12.92
C GLY A 79 24.30 5.56 -12.46
N GLN A 80 23.59 5.48 -11.34
CA GLN A 80 23.08 4.23 -10.77
C GLN A 80 21.79 3.77 -11.45
N PRO A 81 21.50 2.46 -11.45
CA PRO A 81 20.25 1.94 -11.97
C PRO A 81 19.04 2.44 -11.17
N LEU A 82 18.02 2.93 -11.89
CA LEU A 82 16.83 3.56 -11.29
C LEU A 82 15.61 2.66 -11.19
N HIS A 83 15.66 1.46 -11.82
CA HIS A 83 14.49 0.59 -11.96
C HIS A 83 13.75 0.37 -10.64
N GLU A 84 14.45 0.01 -9.57
CA GLU A 84 13.80 -0.32 -8.30
C GLU A 84 13.09 0.90 -7.68
N LEU A 85 13.75 2.07 -7.73
CA LEU A 85 13.19 3.33 -7.24
C LEU A 85 11.98 3.76 -8.06
N ASP A 86 12.06 3.67 -9.39
CA ASP A 86 10.96 3.98 -10.30
C ASP A 86 9.75 3.07 -10.04
N ARG A 87 9.99 1.77 -9.84
CA ARG A 87 8.94 0.79 -9.56
C ARG A 87 8.22 1.09 -8.25
N GLU A 88 8.95 1.41 -7.18
CA GLU A 88 8.35 1.73 -5.88
C GLU A 88 7.61 3.08 -5.92
N ILE A 89 8.16 4.10 -6.59
CA ILE A 89 7.48 5.39 -6.78
C ILE A 89 6.18 5.21 -7.57
N GLU A 90 6.22 4.45 -8.67
CA GLU A 90 5.03 4.17 -9.49
C GLU A 90 3.97 3.44 -8.69
N ARG A 91 4.37 2.41 -7.93
CA ARG A 91 3.48 1.66 -7.04
C ARG A 91 2.77 2.59 -6.04
N LEU A 92 3.51 3.45 -5.33
CA LEU A 92 2.93 4.38 -4.36
C LEU A 92 2.01 5.41 -5.03
N ASN A 93 2.35 5.88 -6.23
CA ASN A 93 1.47 6.77 -7.00
C ASN A 93 0.15 6.09 -7.38
N ARG A 94 0.17 4.82 -7.78
CA ARG A 94 -1.06 4.04 -8.08
C ARG A 94 -1.95 3.93 -6.83
N LEU A 95 -1.37 3.67 -5.66
CA LEU A 95 -2.10 3.59 -4.40
C LEU A 95 -2.72 4.94 -4.00
N VAL A 96 -1.99 6.05 -4.17
CA VAL A 96 -2.52 7.40 -3.96
C VAL A 96 -3.68 7.68 -4.91
N HIS A 97 -3.56 7.27 -6.18
CA HIS A 97 -4.60 7.45 -7.17
C HIS A 97 -5.87 6.69 -6.76
N LEU A 98 -5.75 5.39 -6.45
CA LEU A 98 -6.86 4.57 -5.94
C LEU A 98 -7.55 5.28 -4.76
N LEU A 99 -6.80 5.62 -3.72
CA LEU A 99 -7.37 6.28 -2.53
C LEU A 99 -8.08 7.60 -2.84
N ARG A 100 -7.53 8.45 -3.72
CA ARG A 100 -8.14 9.75 -4.05
C ARG A 100 -9.49 9.56 -4.73
N TYR A 101 -9.57 8.65 -5.70
CA TYR A 101 -10.76 8.45 -6.53
C TYR A 101 -11.76 7.44 -5.96
N THR A 102 -11.39 6.62 -4.98
CA THR A 102 -12.35 5.80 -4.23
C THR A 102 -13.30 6.70 -3.43
N ARG A 103 -14.59 6.53 -3.67
CA ARG A 103 -15.68 7.05 -2.83
C ARG A 103 -16.07 5.96 -1.84
N PHE A 104 -15.86 6.22 -0.56
CA PHE A 104 -16.41 5.41 0.53
C PHE A 104 -17.80 5.98 0.81
N SER A 105 -18.83 5.46 0.14
CA SER A 105 -20.23 5.80 0.39
C SER A 105 -20.74 5.14 1.66
#